data_AF-A0A0A6RMB0-F1
#
_entry.id   AF-A0A0A6RMB0-F1
#
_cell.length_a   1.000
_cell.length_b   1.000
_cell.length_c   1.000
_cell.angle_alpha   90.00
_cell.angle_beta   90.00
_cell.angle_gamma   90.00
#
_symmetry.space_group_name_H-M   'P 1'
#
loop_
_entity.id
_entity.type
_entity.pdbx_description
1 polymer ?
#
loop_
_entity_poly.entity_id
_entity_poly.type
_entity_poly.pdbx_seq_one_letter_code
_entity_poly.pdbx_strand_id
1 'polypeptide(L)'
;MNEDTLKEITKRVAEYKDRLDDSVESKESLEAHIEALSDVFHVSRKEVESIANGVIQSRNEGRDLKSRIASGVYSKGVILSMVVVLSVVLVLIGRNLPLESRSESLPSEAPLVESNSVTPNYNVFFKKSVFAQVLASMSAIKPLVMEYYSMTGKYPSTFEEIGLKRTDMSSGKYIDDMVIGKKGELIVKPSQELGDGVIIALVPKETMGGMSMEWDCETSYSDSILFPCNKISSDKYLSLF
;
A
#
# COMPACT_ATOMS: atom_id res chain seq x y z
N MET A 1 -20.59 20.78 -4.61
CA MET A 1 -19.23 20.28 -4.28
C MET A 1 -19.28 18.76 -4.20
N ASN A 2 -18.36 18.05 -4.87
CA ASN A 2 -18.30 16.58 -4.81
C ASN A 2 -17.80 16.11 -3.43
N GLU A 3 -18.28 14.96 -2.96
CA GLU A 3 -17.95 14.39 -1.64
C GLU A 3 -16.43 14.13 -1.50
N ASP A 4 -15.78 13.70 -2.58
CA ASP A 4 -14.34 13.46 -2.61
C ASP A 4 -13.52 14.75 -2.45
N THR A 5 -13.98 15.84 -3.07
CA THR A 5 -13.36 17.16 -2.94
C THR A 5 -13.51 17.69 -1.52
N LEU A 6 -14.67 17.49 -0.88
CA LEU A 6 -14.90 17.90 0.50
C LEU A 6 -14.02 17.12 1.48
N LYS A 7 -13.83 15.81 1.26
CA LYS A 7 -12.94 14.97 2.08
C LYS A 7 -11.48 15.40 1.97
N GLU A 8 -11.00 15.69 0.76
CA GLU A 8 -9.62 16.13 0.54
C GLU A 8 -9.35 17.51 1.15
N ILE A 9 -10.28 18.47 1.03
CA ILE A 9 -10.17 19.79 1.66
C ILE A 9 -10.12 19.64 3.19
N THR A 10 -11.03 18.84 3.76
CA THR A 10 -11.10 18.62 5.21
C THR A 10 -9.81 18.00 5.75
N LYS A 11 -9.25 17.04 5.01
CA LYS A 11 -7.98 16.40 5.35
C LYS A 11 -6.83 17.41 5.37
N ARG A 12 -6.68 18.23 4.34
CA ARG A 12 -5.59 19.22 4.26
C ARG A 12 -5.71 20.31 5.32
N VAL A 13 -6.92 20.77 5.62
CA VAL A 13 -7.17 21.74 6.70
C VAL A 13 -6.79 21.16 8.07
N ALA A 14 -7.12 19.89 8.32
CA ALA A 14 -6.74 19.20 9.56
C ALA A 14 -5.21 19.04 9.68
N GLU A 15 -4.54 18.63 8.59
CA GLU A 15 -3.08 18.49 8.55
C GLU A 15 -2.35 19.82 8.78
N TYR A 16 -2.87 20.92 8.24
CA TYR A 16 -2.26 22.23 8.40
C TYR A 16 -2.41 22.75 9.84
N LYS A 17 -3.59 22.55 10.45
CA LYS A 17 -3.85 22.96 11.84
C LYS A 17 -3.01 22.21 12.87
N ASP A 18 -2.68 20.94 12.64
CA ASP A 18 -1.77 20.18 13.51
C ASP A 18 -0.31 20.67 13.43
N ARG A 19 0.05 21.47 12.41
CA ARG A 19 1.38 22.09 12.26
C ARG A 19 1.45 23.52 12.80
N LEU A 20 0.32 24.15 13.07
CA LEU A 20 0.26 25.48 13.67
C LEU A 20 0.43 25.36 15.19
N ASP A 21 1.56 25.82 15.70
CA ASP A 21 1.71 26.16 17.12
C ASP A 21 0.94 27.47 17.41
N ASP A 22 0.52 27.72 18.66
CA ASP A 22 -0.39 28.82 19.06
C ASP A 22 0.16 30.26 18.87
N SER A 23 1.19 30.46 18.05
CA SER A 23 1.79 31.77 17.78
C SER A 23 0.90 32.66 16.89
N VAL A 24 1.00 33.98 17.04
CA VAL A 24 0.22 34.97 16.28
C VAL A 24 0.49 34.89 14.76
N GLU A 25 1.70 34.48 14.39
CA GLU A 25 2.16 34.28 13.00
C GLU A 25 1.39 33.15 12.28
N SER A 26 0.78 32.25 13.05
CA SER A 26 -0.01 31.12 12.56
C SER A 26 -1.32 31.55 11.88
N LYS A 27 -1.93 32.66 12.30
CA LYS A 27 -3.22 33.13 11.76
C LYS A 27 -3.10 33.68 10.35
N GLU A 28 -2.09 34.51 10.08
CA GLU A 28 -1.84 35.04 8.73
C GLU A 28 -1.47 33.91 7.75
N SER A 29 -0.72 32.91 8.22
CA SER A 29 -0.37 31.73 7.42
C SER A 29 -1.59 30.87 7.07
N LEU A 30 -2.55 30.75 8.00
CA LEU A 30 -3.83 30.08 7.78
C LEU A 30 -4.70 30.81 6.77
N GLU A 31 -4.79 32.14 6.83
CA GLU A 31 -5.56 32.92 5.86
C GLU A 31 -4.99 32.78 4.44
N ALA A 32 -3.66 32.84 4.29
CA ALA A 32 -3.01 32.61 3.00
C ALA A 32 -3.26 31.20 2.45
N HIS A 33 -3.32 30.18 3.31
CA HIS A 33 -3.66 28.81 2.88
C HIS A 33 -5.13 28.64 2.52
N ILE A 34 -6.04 29.31 3.22
CA ILE A 34 -7.48 29.32 2.88
C ILE A 34 -7.69 29.96 1.50
N GLU A 35 -6.97 31.04 1.20
CA GLU A 35 -7.01 31.70 -0.11
C GLU A 35 -6.49 30.78 -1.22
N ALA A 36 -5.34 30.13 -1.01
CA ALA A 36 -4.80 29.16 -1.98
C ALA A 36 -5.74 27.96 -2.22
N LEU A 37 -6.42 27.46 -1.18
CA LEU A 37 -7.38 26.36 -1.32
C LEU A 37 -8.66 26.80 -2.06
N SER A 38 -9.12 28.03 -1.81
CA SER A 38 -10.25 28.63 -2.54
C SER A 38 -9.95 28.68 -4.04
N ASP A 39 -8.75 29.11 -4.42
CA ASP A 39 -8.33 29.24 -5.82
C ASP A 39 -8.19 27.88 -6.51
N VAL A 40 -7.52 26.91 -5.87
CA VAL A 40 -7.26 25.58 -6.43
C VAL A 40 -8.55 24.78 -6.65
N PHE A 41 -9.50 24.85 -5.72
CA PHE A 41 -10.71 24.03 -5.78
C PHE A 41 -11.93 24.77 -6.35
N HIS A 42 -11.79 26.07 -6.66
CA HIS A 42 -12.88 26.94 -7.12
C HIS A 42 -14.08 26.91 -6.15
N VAL A 43 -13.81 26.79 -4.85
CA VAL A 43 -14.82 26.77 -3.77
C VAL A 43 -14.89 28.16 -3.15
N SER A 44 -16.08 28.60 -2.72
CA SER A 44 -16.19 29.94 -2.13
C SER A 44 -15.42 30.01 -0.81
N ARG A 45 -14.68 31.11 -0.59
CA ARG A 45 -13.94 31.36 0.65
C ARG A 45 -14.78 31.14 1.91
N LYS A 46 -16.07 31.53 1.87
CA LYS A 46 -17.01 31.35 2.99
C LYS A 46 -17.27 29.88 3.33
N GLU A 47 -17.30 28.98 2.34
CA GLU A 47 -17.45 27.54 2.57
C GLU A 47 -16.18 26.94 3.17
N VAL A 48 -15.00 27.34 2.69
CA VAL A 48 -13.71 26.90 3.25
C VAL A 48 -13.55 27.38 4.70
N GLU A 49 -13.93 28.62 5.00
CA GLU A 49 -13.94 29.18 6.35
C GLU A 49 -14.93 28.46 7.27
N SER A 50 -16.13 28.12 6.78
CA SER A 50 -17.12 27.37 7.56
C SER A 50 -16.63 25.96 7.91
N ILE A 51 -15.94 25.28 6.98
CA ILE A 51 -15.34 23.96 7.21
C ILE A 51 -14.19 24.08 8.21
N ALA A 52 -13.31 25.05 8.02
CA ALA A 52 -12.19 25.30 8.93
C ALA A 52 -12.72 25.54 10.36
N ASN A 53 -13.68 26.44 10.54
CA ASN A 53 -14.27 26.73 11.85
C ASN A 53 -14.95 25.50 12.49
N GLY A 54 -15.62 24.65 11.71
CA GLY A 54 -16.21 23.39 12.21
C GLY A 54 -15.16 22.39 12.72
N VAL A 55 -14.03 22.28 12.02
CA VAL A 55 -12.90 21.43 12.45
C VAL A 55 -12.25 21.99 13.73
N ILE A 56 -12.17 23.32 13.87
CA ILE A 56 -11.65 23.96 15.08
C ILE A 56 -12.57 23.72 16.28
N GLN A 57 -13.89 23.86 16.10
CA GLN A 57 -14.87 23.72 17.17
C GLN A 57 -14.98 22.29 17.71
N SER A 58 -15.06 21.29 16.82
CA SER A 58 -15.18 19.87 17.20
C SER A 58 -14.01 19.34 18.03
N ARG A 59 -12.80 19.90 17.88
CA ARG A 59 -11.61 19.53 18.66
C ARG A 59 -11.53 20.19 20.03
N ASN A 60 -12.06 21.41 20.18
CA ASN A 60 -12.11 22.06 21.48
C ASN A 60 -13.06 21.32 22.44
N GLU A 61 -14.15 20.77 21.92
CA GLU A 61 -15.06 19.89 22.67
C GLU A 61 -14.37 18.56 23.07
N GLY A 62 -13.48 18.02 22.24
CA GLY A 62 -12.68 16.82 22.55
C GLY A 62 -11.57 17.04 23.60
N ARG A 63 -11.05 18.27 23.75
CA ARG A 63 -10.02 18.59 24.75
C ARG A 63 -10.58 18.72 26.17
N ASP A 64 -11.83 19.17 26.32
CA ASP A 64 -12.49 19.25 27.63
C ASP A 64 -12.76 17.85 28.22
N LEU A 65 -12.96 16.84 27.37
CA LEU A 65 -13.10 15.44 27.79
C LEU A 65 -11.80 14.85 28.33
N LYS A 66 -10.63 15.27 27.80
CA LYS A 66 -9.31 14.81 28.27
C LYS A 66 -8.90 15.43 29.61
N SER A 67 -9.35 16.65 29.91
CA SER A 67 -9.03 17.31 31.20
C SER A 67 -9.75 16.64 32.38
N ARG A 68 -10.95 16.08 32.15
CA ARG A 68 -11.74 15.37 33.16
C ARG A 68 -11.28 13.94 33.46
N ILE A 69 -10.45 13.33 32.59
CA ILE A 69 -9.94 11.96 32.77
C ILE A 69 -8.58 11.96 33.50
N ALA A 70 -7.94 13.12 33.68
CA ALA A 70 -6.63 13.23 34.36
C ALA A 70 -6.69 13.10 35.90
N SER A 71 -7.89 13.01 36.50
CA SER A 71 -8.06 12.83 37.95
C SER A 71 -8.89 11.58 38.28
N GLY A 72 -8.38 10.39 37.98
CA GLY A 72 -9.11 9.18 38.35
C GLY A 72 -8.43 7.87 37.99
N VAL A 73 -7.78 7.28 38.99
CA VAL A 73 -7.66 5.83 39.21
C VAL A 73 -6.75 5.05 38.24
N TYR A 74 -5.54 4.77 38.74
CA TYR A 74 -4.68 3.67 38.33
C TYR A 74 -5.43 2.34 38.43
N SER A 75 -5.79 1.72 37.30
CA SER A 75 -6.04 0.27 37.19
C SER A 75 -6.25 -0.10 35.71
N LYS A 76 -5.41 -1.02 35.19
CA LYS A 76 -5.57 -1.73 33.89
C LYS A 76 -5.44 -0.96 32.55
N GLY A 77 -5.17 0.35 32.54
CA GLY A 77 -5.07 1.15 31.29
C GLY A 77 -3.73 1.18 30.54
N VAL A 78 -2.67 0.52 31.04
CA VAL A 78 -1.30 0.69 30.50
C VAL A 78 -1.11 0.08 29.11
N ILE A 79 -1.89 -0.94 28.73
CA ILE A 79 -1.74 -1.62 27.43
C ILE A 79 -2.31 -0.77 26.27
N LEU A 80 -3.33 0.05 26.51
CA LEU A 80 -3.90 0.92 25.46
C LEU A 80 -3.03 2.15 25.15
N SER A 81 -2.29 2.65 26.15
CA SER A 81 -1.39 3.81 25.97
C SER A 81 -0.24 3.51 25.01
N MET A 82 0.34 2.30 25.08
CA MET A 82 1.48 1.94 24.24
C MET A 82 1.11 1.82 22.76
N VAL A 83 -0.11 1.36 22.45
CA VAL A 83 -0.62 1.26 21.06
C VAL A 83 -0.79 2.64 20.42
N VAL A 84 -1.28 3.62 21.19
CA VAL A 84 -1.44 5.00 20.70
C VAL A 84 -0.07 5.64 20.43
N VAL A 85 0.90 5.46 21.31
CA VAL A 85 2.26 6.01 21.10
C VAL A 85 2.94 5.36 19.89
N LEU A 86 2.81 4.04 19.70
CA LEU A 86 3.41 3.34 18.56
C LEU A 86 2.81 3.79 17.21
N SER A 87 1.49 4.02 17.16
CA SER A 87 0.81 4.53 15.96
C SER A 87 1.22 5.97 15.61
N VAL A 88 1.47 6.82 16.61
CA VAL A 88 1.99 8.20 16.37
C VAL A 88 3.44 8.16 15.87
N VAL A 89 4.28 7.26 16.38
CA VAL A 89 5.68 7.12 15.95
C VAL A 89 5.78 6.61 14.51
N LEU A 90 4.95 5.65 14.09
CA LEU A 90 4.91 5.16 12.70
C LEU A 90 4.46 6.25 11.71
N VAL A 91 3.51 7.11 12.11
CA VAL A 91 3.06 8.26 11.29
C VAL A 91 4.17 9.33 11.17
N LEU A 92 5.00 9.50 12.18
CA LEU A 92 6.11 10.47 12.15
C LEU A 92 7.31 9.97 11.34
N ILE A 93 7.64 8.68 11.39
CA ILE A 93 8.77 8.11 10.63
C ILE A 93 8.42 8.01 9.13
N GLY A 94 7.17 7.75 8.77
CA GLY A 94 6.73 7.70 7.37
C GLY A 94 6.76 9.04 6.62
N ARG A 95 6.93 10.18 7.31
CA ARG A 95 6.84 11.54 6.72
C ARG A 95 8.18 12.22 6.42
N ASN A 96 9.31 11.63 6.83
CA ASN A 96 10.65 12.23 6.65
C ASN A 96 11.53 11.53 5.61
N LEU A 97 10.96 10.72 4.70
CA LEU A 97 11.72 10.26 3.54
C LEU A 97 11.83 11.42 2.54
N PRO A 98 13.03 11.97 2.30
CA PRO A 98 13.22 13.01 1.30
C PRO A 98 13.00 12.37 -0.08
N LEU A 99 11.88 12.69 -0.71
CA LEU A 99 11.72 12.49 -2.14
C LEU A 99 12.59 13.55 -2.82
N GLU A 100 13.84 13.19 -3.11
CA GLU A 100 14.76 14.00 -3.90
C GLU A 100 14.21 14.10 -5.34
N SER A 101 13.38 15.11 -5.56
CA SER A 101 12.90 15.50 -6.88
C SER A 101 14.02 16.26 -7.60
N ARG A 102 14.91 15.49 -8.22
CA ARG A 102 15.92 16.02 -9.15
C ARG A 102 15.20 16.60 -10.38
N SER A 103 14.95 17.92 -10.36
CA SER A 103 14.50 18.67 -11.52
C SER A 103 15.67 18.88 -12.47
N GLU A 104 15.86 17.95 -13.41
CA GLU A 104 16.84 18.09 -14.48
C GLU A 104 16.28 19.07 -15.52
N SER A 105 16.91 20.24 -15.66
CA SER A 105 16.57 21.24 -16.66
C SER A 105 16.82 20.69 -18.06
N LEU A 106 15.77 20.62 -18.88
CA LEU A 106 15.80 20.16 -20.26
C LEU A 106 16.59 21.13 -21.17
N PRO A 107 17.56 20.65 -21.97
CA PRO A 107 18.12 21.42 -23.07
C PRO A 107 17.12 21.53 -24.22
N SER A 108 16.84 22.77 -24.59
CA SER A 108 16.00 23.19 -25.71
C SER A 108 16.78 23.03 -27.02
N GLU A 109 16.60 21.90 -27.70
CA GLU A 109 16.57 21.73 -29.18
C GLU A 109 16.72 20.23 -29.49
N ALA A 110 15.59 19.55 -29.67
CA ALA A 110 15.58 18.16 -30.13
C ALA A 110 15.34 18.13 -31.65
N PRO A 111 16.13 17.37 -32.42
CA PRO A 111 15.88 17.15 -33.84
C PRO A 111 14.52 16.47 -34.03
N LEU A 112 13.84 16.81 -35.14
CA LEU A 112 12.58 16.18 -35.56
C LEU A 112 12.83 14.69 -35.84
N VAL A 113 12.74 13.86 -34.80
CA VAL A 113 12.74 12.40 -34.93
C VAL A 113 11.41 12.02 -35.54
N GLU A 114 11.48 11.43 -36.73
CA GLU A 114 10.36 10.89 -37.48
C GLU A 114 9.61 9.89 -36.60
N SER A 115 8.42 10.32 -36.15
CA SER A 115 7.54 9.58 -35.25
C SER A 115 6.96 8.39 -36.00
N ASN A 116 7.67 7.26 -35.95
CA ASN A 116 7.06 5.97 -36.24
C ASN A 116 5.99 5.74 -35.17
N SER A 117 4.72 5.83 -35.58
CA SER A 117 3.57 5.67 -34.69
C SER A 117 3.46 4.22 -34.20
N VAL A 118 4.24 3.90 -33.18
CA VAL A 118 4.08 2.66 -32.41
C VAL A 118 2.76 2.80 -31.66
N THR A 119 1.72 2.14 -32.17
CA THR A 119 0.45 2.04 -31.43
C THR A 119 0.69 1.19 -30.18
N PRO A 120 0.48 1.73 -28.97
CA PRO A 120 0.74 0.99 -27.75
C PRO A 120 -0.21 -0.20 -27.68
N ASN A 121 0.33 -1.40 -27.50
CA ASN A 121 -0.47 -2.60 -27.30
C ASN A 121 -1.05 -2.61 -25.88
N TYR A 122 -2.27 -2.08 -25.74
CA TYR A 122 -2.98 -1.98 -24.45
C TYR A 122 -3.13 -3.34 -23.73
N ASN A 123 -3.24 -4.44 -24.47
CA ASN A 123 -3.38 -5.77 -23.88
C ASN A 123 -2.15 -6.17 -23.06
N VAL A 124 -0.94 -5.80 -23.53
CA VAL A 124 0.30 -6.08 -22.81
C VAL A 124 0.34 -5.35 -21.47
N PHE A 125 -0.11 -4.09 -21.42
CA PHE A 125 -0.19 -3.33 -20.18
C PHE A 125 -1.25 -3.87 -19.21
N PHE A 126 -2.39 -4.30 -19.75
CA PHE A 126 -3.43 -4.94 -18.96
C PHE A 126 -2.93 -6.26 -18.33
N LYS A 127 -2.29 -7.14 -19.12
CA LYS A 127 -1.72 -8.38 -18.56
C LYS A 127 -0.64 -8.12 -17.53
N LYS A 128 0.19 -7.08 -17.74
CA LYS A 128 1.18 -6.63 -16.74
C LYS A 128 0.52 -6.19 -15.44
N SER A 129 -0.57 -5.44 -15.50
CA SER A 129 -1.26 -4.99 -14.27
C SER A 129 -1.92 -6.15 -13.54
N VAL A 130 -2.54 -7.09 -14.27
CA VAL A 130 -3.10 -8.33 -13.69
C VAL A 130 -1.99 -9.16 -13.02
N PHE A 131 -0.86 -9.37 -13.70
CA PHE A 131 0.29 -10.08 -13.14
C PHE A 131 0.84 -9.42 -11.88
N ALA A 132 1.01 -8.09 -11.90
CA ALA A 132 1.48 -7.33 -10.75
C ALA A 132 0.50 -7.43 -9.57
N GLN A 133 -0.81 -7.45 -9.84
CA GLN A 133 -1.83 -7.62 -8.81
C GLN A 133 -1.77 -9.01 -8.16
N VAL A 134 -1.61 -10.07 -8.96
CA VAL A 134 -1.41 -11.43 -8.45
C VAL A 134 -0.16 -11.50 -7.56
N LEU A 135 0.97 -10.94 -8.02
CA LEU A 135 2.20 -10.89 -7.23
C LEU A 135 2.05 -10.09 -5.93
N ALA A 136 1.29 -9.00 -5.95
CA ALA A 136 1.01 -8.21 -4.75
C ALA A 136 0.22 -9.04 -3.72
N SER A 137 -0.80 -9.78 -4.16
CA SER A 137 -1.56 -10.69 -3.31
C SER A 137 -0.68 -11.78 -2.70
N MET A 138 0.18 -12.43 -3.49
CA MET A 138 1.11 -13.44 -2.97
C MET A 138 2.13 -12.83 -1.99
N SER A 139 2.56 -11.59 -2.22
CA SER A 139 3.56 -10.93 -1.38
C SER A 139 3.06 -10.66 0.04
N ALA A 140 1.75 -10.49 0.23
CA ALA A 140 1.15 -10.34 1.55
C ALA A 140 1.26 -11.60 2.43
N ILE A 141 1.44 -12.78 1.83
CA ILE A 141 1.49 -14.08 2.51
C ILE A 141 2.92 -14.43 2.94
N LYS A 142 3.94 -13.92 2.24
CA LYS A 142 5.37 -14.13 2.55
C LYS A 142 5.73 -13.97 4.02
N PRO A 143 5.35 -12.87 4.73
CA PRO A 143 5.71 -12.71 6.13
C PRO A 143 5.15 -13.81 7.03
N LEU A 144 3.96 -14.34 6.72
CA LEU A 144 3.35 -15.44 7.49
C LEU A 144 4.10 -16.76 7.29
N VAL A 145 4.53 -17.04 6.06
CA VAL A 145 5.39 -18.20 5.76
C VAL A 145 6.73 -18.08 6.49
N MET A 146 7.33 -16.89 6.48
CA MET A 146 8.60 -16.61 7.15
C MET A 146 8.46 -16.74 8.68
N GLU A 147 7.38 -16.22 9.26
CA GLU A 147 7.09 -16.34 10.69
C GLU A 147 6.93 -17.82 11.09
N TYR A 148 6.13 -18.58 10.35
CA TYR A 148 5.95 -20.01 10.60
C TYR A 148 7.28 -20.78 10.50
N TYR A 149 8.09 -20.49 9.48
CA TYR A 149 9.41 -21.10 9.32
C TYR A 149 10.34 -20.75 10.49
N SER A 150 10.37 -19.49 10.92
CA SER A 150 11.18 -19.03 12.06
C SER A 150 10.78 -19.72 13.38
N MET A 151 9.48 -19.96 13.58
CA MET A 151 8.97 -20.60 14.79
C MET A 151 9.17 -22.12 14.81
N THR A 152 9.06 -22.79 13.66
CA THR A 152 9.01 -24.26 13.58
C THR A 152 10.24 -24.91 12.97
N GLY A 153 11.08 -24.13 12.27
CA GLY A 153 12.18 -24.62 11.45
C GLY A 153 11.72 -25.39 10.20
N LYS A 154 10.45 -25.31 9.82
CA LYS A 154 9.86 -26.00 8.67
C LYS A 154 8.96 -25.06 7.88
N TYR A 155 8.89 -25.25 6.57
CA TYR A 155 7.90 -24.53 5.76
C TYR A 155 6.49 -25.06 6.03
N PRO A 156 5.47 -24.19 5.99
CA PRO A 156 4.10 -24.64 6.07
C PRO A 156 3.76 -25.49 4.84
N SER A 157 2.94 -26.52 5.02
CA SER A 157 2.46 -27.35 3.93
C SER A 157 1.06 -26.97 3.44
N THR A 158 0.35 -26.17 4.24
CA THR A 158 -1.04 -25.75 4.01
C THR A 158 -1.27 -24.31 4.49
N PHE A 159 -2.32 -23.65 4.00
CA PHE A 159 -2.68 -22.30 4.46
C PHE A 159 -3.17 -22.28 5.91
N GLU A 160 -3.79 -23.38 6.33
CA GLU A 160 -4.36 -23.54 7.66
C GLU A 160 -3.28 -23.52 8.75
N GLU A 161 -2.08 -24.01 8.45
CA GLU A 161 -0.91 -23.95 9.35
C GLU A 161 -0.46 -22.51 9.65
N ILE A 162 -0.70 -21.57 8.72
CA ILE A 162 -0.41 -20.14 8.88
C ILE A 162 -1.68 -19.32 9.19
N GLY A 163 -2.76 -19.99 9.62
CA GLY A 163 -3.99 -19.33 10.05
C GLY A 163 -4.85 -18.74 8.93
N LEU A 164 -4.61 -19.14 7.67
CA LEU A 164 -5.39 -18.71 6.52
C LEU A 164 -6.30 -19.85 6.04
N LYS A 165 -7.44 -19.50 5.43
CA LYS A 165 -8.31 -20.48 4.76
C LYS A 165 -8.05 -20.42 3.27
N ARG A 166 -7.90 -21.58 2.61
CA ARG A 166 -7.72 -21.65 1.15
C ARG A 166 -8.85 -20.96 0.36
N THR A 167 -10.09 -21.03 0.87
CA THR A 167 -11.26 -20.38 0.25
C THR A 167 -11.09 -18.87 0.10
N ASP A 168 -10.42 -18.24 1.06
CA ASP A 168 -10.24 -16.79 1.09
C ASP A 168 -9.12 -16.35 0.14
N MET A 169 -8.22 -17.28 -0.22
CA MET A 169 -7.14 -17.02 -1.18
C MET A 169 -7.60 -17.11 -2.64
N SER A 170 -8.74 -17.75 -2.87
CA SER A 170 -9.32 -17.99 -4.21
C SER A 170 -10.48 -17.05 -4.54
N SER A 171 -10.79 -16.07 -3.67
CA SER A 171 -11.92 -15.14 -3.88
C SER A 171 -11.58 -13.91 -4.71
N GLY A 172 -10.36 -13.82 -5.25
CA GLY A 172 -9.88 -12.68 -6.00
C GLY A 172 -10.34 -12.70 -7.46
N LYS A 173 -10.59 -11.52 -8.05
CA LYS A 173 -10.95 -11.41 -9.48
C LYS A 173 -9.93 -12.04 -10.43
N TYR A 174 -8.66 -12.06 -10.04
CA TYR A 174 -7.53 -12.46 -10.91
C TYR A 174 -6.83 -13.75 -10.45
N ILE A 175 -7.39 -14.44 -9.46
CA ILE A 175 -6.81 -15.64 -8.85
C ILE A 175 -7.90 -16.70 -8.81
N ASP A 176 -7.72 -17.77 -9.57
CA ASP A 176 -8.65 -18.91 -9.58
C ASP A 176 -8.41 -19.82 -8.38
N ASP A 177 -7.14 -20.10 -8.07
CA ASP A 177 -6.74 -20.94 -6.93
C ASP A 177 -5.31 -20.61 -6.49
N MET A 178 -5.02 -20.93 -5.23
CA MET A 178 -3.70 -20.78 -4.62
C MET A 178 -3.42 -21.96 -3.68
N VAL A 179 -2.18 -22.46 -3.73
CA VAL A 179 -1.70 -23.56 -2.89
C VAL A 179 -0.30 -23.27 -2.34
N ILE A 180 0.04 -23.95 -1.24
CA ILE A 180 1.41 -23.97 -0.71
C ILE A 180 2.08 -25.29 -1.16
N GLY A 181 3.24 -25.18 -1.81
CA GLY A 181 4.06 -26.30 -2.22
C GLY A 181 4.84 -26.93 -1.06
N LYS A 182 5.52 -28.04 -1.32
CA LYS A 182 6.20 -28.85 -0.29
C LYS A 182 7.36 -28.13 0.42
N LYS A 183 7.89 -27.06 -0.17
CA LYS A 183 8.99 -26.26 0.39
C LYS A 183 8.53 -24.83 0.67
N GLY A 184 7.24 -24.64 0.96
CA GLY A 184 6.69 -23.31 1.22
C GLY A 184 6.56 -22.46 -0.03
N GLU A 185 6.60 -23.05 -1.23
CA GLU A 185 6.36 -22.32 -2.47
C GLU A 185 4.92 -21.80 -2.47
N LEU A 186 4.74 -20.50 -2.70
CA LEU A 186 3.40 -19.97 -2.94
C LEU A 186 3.10 -20.14 -4.42
N ILE A 187 2.07 -20.91 -4.76
CA ILE A 187 1.76 -21.25 -6.16
C ILE A 187 0.35 -20.78 -6.45
N VAL A 188 0.20 -19.97 -7.50
CA VAL A 188 -1.07 -19.40 -7.94
C VAL A 188 -1.40 -19.89 -9.35
N LYS A 189 -2.65 -20.28 -9.51
CA LYS A 189 -3.32 -20.36 -10.81
C LYS A 189 -4.08 -19.04 -11.01
N PRO A 190 -3.56 -18.10 -11.81
CA PRO A 190 -4.25 -16.86 -12.12
C PRO A 190 -5.46 -17.16 -13.01
N SER A 191 -6.35 -16.19 -13.11
CA SER A 191 -7.53 -16.28 -13.96
C SER A 191 -7.19 -16.29 -15.46
N GLN A 192 -8.17 -16.69 -16.29
CA GLN A 192 -8.02 -16.84 -17.74
C GLN A 192 -7.56 -15.57 -18.47
N GLU A 193 -7.74 -14.38 -17.87
CA GLU A 193 -7.24 -13.09 -18.39
C GLU A 193 -5.73 -13.10 -18.65
N LEU A 194 -4.98 -13.85 -17.85
CA LEU A 194 -3.54 -14.01 -18.04
C LEU A 194 -3.19 -15.11 -19.05
N GLY A 195 -4.10 -16.06 -19.27
CA GLY A 195 -3.98 -17.18 -20.20
C GLY A 195 -4.25 -18.52 -19.51
N ASP A 196 -4.78 -19.47 -20.26
CA ASP A 196 -5.09 -20.80 -19.75
C ASP A 196 -3.82 -21.56 -19.35
N GLY A 197 -3.86 -22.21 -18.18
CA GLY A 197 -2.75 -23.03 -17.68
C GLY A 197 -1.50 -22.25 -17.26
N VAL A 198 -1.61 -20.92 -17.13
CA VAL A 198 -0.53 -20.11 -16.56
C VAL A 198 -0.38 -20.45 -15.09
N ILE A 199 0.85 -20.54 -14.62
CA ILE A 199 1.22 -20.75 -13.22
C ILE A 199 2.20 -19.66 -12.84
N ILE A 200 2.03 -19.12 -11.64
CA ILE A 200 2.96 -18.18 -11.02
C ILE A 200 3.35 -18.76 -9.67
N ALA A 201 4.65 -18.90 -9.42
CA ALA A 201 5.16 -19.41 -8.16
C ALA A 201 6.17 -18.44 -7.55
N LEU A 202 6.10 -18.27 -6.23
CA LEU A 202 7.14 -17.63 -5.44
C LEU A 202 7.80 -18.70 -4.59
N VAL A 203 9.07 -18.97 -4.89
CA VAL A 203 9.86 -20.04 -4.29
C VAL A 203 10.75 -19.42 -3.21
N PRO A 204 10.57 -19.75 -1.93
CA PRO A 204 11.46 -19.25 -0.90
C PRO A 204 12.83 -19.90 -1.03
N LYS A 205 13.86 -19.09 -0.84
CA LYS A 205 15.26 -19.51 -0.83
C LYS A 205 15.90 -18.99 0.45
N GLU A 206 16.28 -19.92 1.32
CA GLU A 206 17.00 -19.60 2.54
C GLU A 206 18.35 -18.99 2.19
N THR A 207 18.66 -17.87 2.83
CA THR A 207 19.99 -17.24 2.75
C THR A 207 20.55 -17.07 4.17
N MET A 208 21.88 -16.97 4.24
CA MET A 208 22.59 -16.86 5.52
C MET A 208 22.22 -17.95 6.55
N GLY A 209 22.03 -19.20 6.09
CA GLY A 209 21.70 -20.32 6.97
C GLY A 209 20.31 -20.23 7.60
N GLY A 210 19.34 -19.61 6.92
CA GLY A 210 17.95 -19.50 7.37
C GLY A 210 17.64 -18.23 8.17
N MET A 211 18.63 -17.35 8.38
CA MET A 211 18.40 -16.03 9.02
C MET A 211 17.67 -15.04 8.11
N SER A 212 17.73 -15.25 6.79
CA SER A 212 17.02 -14.45 5.81
C SER A 212 16.41 -15.36 4.74
N MET A 213 15.41 -14.84 4.05
CA MET A 213 14.68 -15.56 3.01
C MET A 213 14.53 -14.65 1.79
N GLU A 214 15.11 -15.08 0.68
CA GLU A 214 14.87 -14.50 -0.64
C GLU A 214 13.71 -15.24 -1.31
N TRP A 215 13.09 -14.62 -2.30
CA TRP A 215 11.95 -15.20 -3.01
C TRP A 215 12.22 -15.14 -4.51
N ASP A 216 12.44 -16.29 -5.11
CA ASP A 216 12.55 -16.43 -6.56
C ASP A 216 11.15 -16.46 -7.16
N CYS A 217 10.92 -15.63 -8.18
CA CYS A 217 9.69 -15.71 -8.96
C CYS A 217 9.87 -16.67 -10.13
N GLU A 218 8.91 -17.58 -10.30
CA GLU A 218 8.84 -18.49 -11.45
C GLU A 218 7.47 -18.36 -12.13
N THR A 219 7.42 -18.49 -13.46
CA THR A 219 6.15 -18.50 -14.20
C THR A 219 6.20 -19.37 -15.46
N SER A 220 5.07 -20.01 -15.78
CA SER A 220 4.89 -20.70 -17.07
C SER A 220 4.48 -19.76 -18.21
N TYR A 221 4.25 -18.47 -17.92
CA TYR A 221 3.87 -17.49 -18.92
C TYR A 221 4.98 -17.32 -19.97
N SER A 222 4.63 -17.46 -21.25
CA SER A 222 5.61 -17.55 -22.33
C SER A 222 6.17 -16.22 -22.81
N ASP A 223 5.45 -15.12 -22.54
CA ASP A 223 5.78 -13.81 -23.06
C ASP A 223 6.84 -13.13 -22.18
N SER A 224 8.01 -12.87 -22.76
CA SER A 224 9.17 -12.27 -22.08
C SER A 224 8.96 -10.84 -21.61
N ILE A 225 7.78 -10.27 -21.88
CA ILE A 225 7.44 -8.88 -21.57
C ILE A 225 7.04 -8.72 -20.10
N LEU A 226 6.65 -9.80 -19.39
CA LEU A 226 6.41 -9.76 -17.96
C LEU A 226 7.74 -9.84 -17.19
N PHE A 227 7.92 -8.89 -16.27
CA PHE A 227 9.02 -8.63 -15.33
C PHE A 227 9.59 -9.90 -14.63
N PRO A 228 10.75 -9.81 -13.91
CA PRO A 228 11.82 -10.81 -13.91
C PRO A 228 11.47 -12.09 -13.14
N CYS A 229 10.54 -12.86 -13.67
CA CYS A 229 10.23 -14.21 -13.21
C CYS A 229 10.91 -15.20 -14.14
N ASN A 230 11.54 -16.21 -13.56
CA ASN A 230 12.18 -17.28 -14.29
C ASN A 230 11.12 -18.13 -15.00
N LYS A 231 11.36 -18.47 -16.26
CA LYS A 231 10.43 -19.30 -17.03
C LYS A 231 10.52 -20.76 -16.58
N ILE A 232 9.37 -21.40 -16.41
CA ILE A 232 9.24 -22.82 -16.04
C ILE A 232 8.25 -23.56 -16.92
N SER A 233 8.27 -24.90 -16.87
CA SER A 233 7.18 -25.72 -17.42
C SER A 233 5.99 -25.73 -16.47
N SER A 234 4.78 -25.58 -16.99
CA SER A 234 3.52 -25.71 -16.24
C SER A 234 3.40 -27.07 -15.54
N ASP A 235 3.89 -28.13 -16.16
CA ASP A 235 3.76 -29.51 -15.68
C ASP A 235 4.38 -29.73 -14.30
N LYS A 236 5.35 -28.89 -13.91
CA LYS A 236 5.99 -28.92 -12.59
C LYS A 236 4.97 -28.76 -11.45
N TYR A 237 3.91 -27.98 -11.67
CA TYR A 237 2.97 -27.56 -10.61
C TYR A 237 1.52 -27.98 -10.84
N LEU A 238 1.16 -28.43 -12.04
CA LEU A 238 -0.22 -28.82 -12.36
C LEU A 238 -0.78 -29.94 -11.46
N SER A 239 0.08 -30.81 -10.92
CA SER A 239 -0.35 -31.89 -10.01
C SER A 239 -0.78 -31.44 -8.60
N LEU A 240 -0.61 -30.16 -8.28
CA LEU A 240 -0.95 -29.59 -6.96
C LEU A 240 -2.34 -28.95 -6.92
N PHE A 241 -2.99 -28.78 -8.08
CA PHE A 241 -4.34 -28.26 -8.24
C PHE A 241 -5.29 -29.42 -8.57
#